data_AF-A0A2W4LI27-F1
#
_entry.id   AF-A0A2W4LI27-F1
#
_cell.length_a   1.000
_cell.length_b   1.000
_cell.length_c   1.000
_cell.angle_alpha   90.00
_cell.angle_beta   90.00
_cell.angle_gamma   90.00
#
_symmetry.space_group_name_H-M   'P 1'
#
loop_
_entity.id
_entity.type
_entity.pdbx_description
1 polymer ?
#
loop_
_entity_poly.entity_id
_entity_poly.type
_entity_poly.pdbx_seq_one_letter_code
_entity_poly.pdbx_strand_id
1 'polypeptide(L)'
;PDASRAVHQVYAALAAGRSYFVNRLDGDCPELLFFCHSGPSAAPPSVPSVPSADRPSADRWSCGDTASLAAGPLTFVAEVPLDAELHLIHDGRILAKGLRALRQTVVRPGVYRLEGYRRGRPWLYTNPVYVVE
;
A
#
# COMPACT_ATOMS: atom_id res chain seq x y z
N PRO A 1 -3.63 -13.14 24.97
CA PRO A 1 -2.91 -13.18 23.67
C PRO A 1 -2.32 -14.58 23.44
N ASP A 2 -2.84 -15.31 22.45
CA ASP A 2 -2.41 -16.67 22.12
C ASP A 2 -1.24 -16.61 21.12
N ALA A 3 -0.03 -16.88 21.63
CA ALA A 3 1.21 -16.79 20.86
C ALA A 3 1.19 -17.66 19.60
N SER A 4 0.47 -18.79 19.61
CA SER A 4 0.39 -19.72 18.47
C SER A 4 -0.37 -19.12 17.28
N ARG A 5 -1.44 -18.36 17.54
CA ARG A 5 -2.19 -17.65 16.49
C ARG A 5 -1.37 -16.51 15.88
N ALA A 6 -0.64 -15.76 16.70
CA ALA A 6 0.24 -14.70 16.22
C ALA A 6 1.36 -15.27 15.34
N VAL A 7 1.98 -16.38 15.75
CA VAL A 7 3.01 -17.06 14.97
C VAL A 7 2.47 -17.57 13.63
N HIS A 8 1.30 -18.21 13.61
CA HIS A 8 0.68 -18.64 12.36
C HIS A 8 0.32 -17.47 11.43
N GLN A 9 -0.15 -16.34 11.96
CA GLN A 9 -0.43 -15.14 11.17
C GLN A 9 0.84 -14.56 10.54
N VAL A 10 1.95 -14.53 11.28
CA VAL A 10 3.25 -14.08 10.76
C VAL A 10 3.73 -15.00 9.64
N TYR A 11 3.71 -16.33 9.85
CA TYR A 11 4.11 -17.27 8.81
C TYR A 11 3.20 -17.25 7.58
N ALA A 12 1.89 -17.09 7.78
CA ALA A 12 0.94 -16.94 6.67
C ALA A 12 1.16 -15.64 5.89
N ALA A 13 1.51 -14.54 6.57
CA ALA A 13 1.87 -13.28 5.92
C ALA A 13 3.18 -13.38 5.12
N LEU A 14 4.21 -14.02 5.69
CA LEU A 14 5.47 -14.27 5.01
C LEU A 14 5.29 -15.19 3.79
N ALA A 15 4.54 -16.29 3.94
CA ALA A 15 4.25 -17.23 2.86
C ALA A 15 3.42 -16.59 1.73
N ALA A 16 2.55 -15.63 2.06
CA ALA A 16 1.75 -14.89 1.09
C ALA A 16 2.45 -13.64 0.53
N GLY A 17 3.74 -13.43 0.85
CA GLY A 17 4.47 -12.25 0.38
C GLY A 17 3.96 -10.92 0.94
N ARG A 18 3.19 -10.92 2.02
CA ARG A 18 2.71 -9.72 2.72
C ARG A 18 3.78 -9.15 3.67
N SER A 19 4.99 -9.02 3.16
CA SER A 19 6.17 -8.65 3.93
C SER A 19 6.82 -7.37 3.42
N TYR A 20 7.58 -6.73 4.30
CA TYR A 20 8.39 -5.57 4.00
C TYR A 20 9.72 -5.65 4.75
N PHE A 21 10.73 -4.97 4.23
CA PHE A 21 12.04 -4.81 4.85
C PHE A 21 12.18 -3.38 5.38
N VAL A 22 12.71 -3.23 6.59
CA VAL A 22 13.05 -1.92 7.19
C VAL A 22 14.49 -1.94 7.68
N ASN A 23 15.25 -0.92 7.31
CA ASN A 23 16.54 -0.65 7.92
C ASN A 23 16.35 0.03 9.28
N ARG A 24 16.37 -0.76 10.36
CA ARG A 24 16.14 -0.28 11.73
C ARG A 24 17.22 0.66 12.28
N LEU A 25 18.42 0.68 11.68
CA LEU A 25 19.47 1.66 12.05
C LEU A 25 19.02 3.09 11.72
N ASP A 26 18.19 3.22 10.68
CA ASP A 26 17.57 4.47 10.27
C ASP A 26 16.12 4.59 10.81
N GLY A 27 15.73 3.83 11.84
CA GLY A 27 14.45 3.93 12.56
C GLY A 27 13.45 2.80 12.29
N ASP A 28 12.53 2.58 13.23
CA ASP A 28 11.47 1.57 13.10
C ASP A 28 10.25 2.09 12.34
N CYS A 29 9.46 1.18 11.76
CA CYS A 29 8.19 1.48 11.09
C CYS A 29 7.06 0.61 11.67
N PRO A 30 6.58 0.90 12.90
CA PRO A 30 5.58 0.06 13.58
C PRO A 30 4.18 0.15 12.97
N GLU A 31 3.92 1.12 12.10
CA GLU A 31 2.57 1.44 11.58
C GLU A 31 2.62 1.74 10.08
N LEU A 32 3.35 0.93 9.32
CA LEU A 32 3.28 1.02 7.87
C LEU A 32 1.87 0.74 7.38
N LEU A 33 1.25 1.74 6.78
CA LEU A 33 0.03 1.57 6.00
C LEU A 33 0.43 1.54 4.53
N PHE A 34 0.21 0.41 3.86
CA PHE A 34 0.37 0.30 2.41
C PHE A 34 -0.65 -0.69 1.85
N PHE A 35 -1.50 -0.20 0.96
CA PHE A 35 -2.51 -1.00 0.28
C PHE A 35 -3.02 -0.28 -0.97
N CYS A 36 -3.76 -0.99 -1.82
CA CYS A 36 -4.64 -0.37 -2.79
C CYS A 36 -6.10 -0.78 -2.55
N HIS A 37 -7.02 0.04 -3.04
CA HIS A 37 -8.45 -0.25 -3.01
C HIS A 37 -9.14 0.17 -4.31
N SER A 38 -10.32 -0.38 -4.57
CA SER A 38 -11.11 -0.01 -5.73
C SER A 38 -11.69 1.40 -5.59
N GLY A 39 -11.76 2.13 -6.71
CA GLY A 39 -12.33 3.47 -6.79
C GLY A 39 -11.30 4.59 -6.66
N PRO A 40 -11.63 5.80 -7.16
CA PRO A 40 -10.73 6.93 -7.13
C PRO A 40 -10.49 7.43 -5.71
N SER A 41 -9.27 7.93 -5.46
CA SER A 41 -8.92 8.77 -4.32
C SER A 41 -10.02 9.79 -4.07
N ALA A 42 -10.83 9.62 -3.01
CA ALA A 42 -11.81 10.62 -2.65
C ALA A 42 -11.10 11.98 -2.50
N ALA A 43 -11.51 12.96 -3.32
CA ALA A 43 -11.19 14.36 -3.10
C ALA A 43 -11.66 14.76 -1.67
N PRO A 44 -11.13 15.84 -1.07
CA PRO A 44 -11.68 16.37 0.18
C PRO A 44 -13.21 16.52 0.04
N PRO A 45 -13.98 16.23 1.11
CA PRO A 45 -15.44 16.14 1.03
C PRO A 45 -16.04 17.51 0.71
N SER A 46 -16.32 17.76 -0.57
CA SER A 46 -17.06 18.93 -1.04
C SER A 46 -18.33 18.52 -1.78
N VAL A 47 -19.02 17.48 -1.31
CA VAL A 47 -20.45 17.22 -1.53
C VAL A 47 -20.88 16.04 -0.65
N PRO A 48 -21.98 16.13 0.13
CA PRO A 48 -22.53 14.98 0.83
C PRO A 48 -23.15 14.02 -0.21
N SER A 49 -22.39 13.02 -0.63
CA SER A 49 -22.93 11.90 -1.40
C SER A 49 -23.62 10.94 -0.41
N VAL A 50 -24.90 10.71 -0.64
CA VAL A 50 -25.77 9.82 0.14
C VAL A 50 -25.07 8.45 0.31
N PRO A 51 -24.88 7.94 1.54
CA PRO A 51 -24.35 6.61 1.74
C PRO A 51 -25.41 5.59 1.31
N SER A 52 -25.27 5.05 0.11
CA SER A 52 -26.07 3.91 -0.33
C SER A 52 -25.55 2.66 0.38
N ALA A 53 -26.40 2.05 1.20
CA ALA A 53 -26.10 0.97 2.14
C ALA A 53 -25.68 -0.37 1.50
N ASP A 54 -25.52 -0.39 0.17
CA ASP A 54 -25.27 -1.58 -0.64
C ASP A 54 -23.89 -1.54 -1.34
N ARG A 55 -23.05 -0.54 -1.02
CA ARG A 55 -21.69 -0.51 -1.57
C ARG A 55 -20.87 -1.58 -0.84
N PRO A 56 -20.41 -2.65 -1.52
CA PRO A 56 -19.51 -3.62 -0.89
C PRO A 56 -18.32 -2.86 -0.31
N SER A 57 -17.89 -3.26 0.89
CA SER A 57 -16.65 -2.79 1.50
C SER A 57 -15.58 -2.79 0.43
N ALA A 58 -15.06 -1.61 0.05
CA ALA A 58 -14.14 -1.48 -1.06
C ALA A 58 -13.02 -2.52 -0.92
N ASP A 59 -12.91 -3.41 -1.91
CA ASP A 59 -11.90 -4.45 -1.90
C ASP A 59 -10.53 -3.80 -1.67
N ARG A 60 -9.77 -4.35 -0.73
CA ARG A 60 -8.48 -3.84 -0.29
C ARG A 60 -7.43 -4.91 -0.48
N TRP A 61 -6.38 -4.56 -1.21
CA TRP A 61 -5.24 -5.43 -1.50
C TRP A 61 -3.98 -4.87 -0.85
N SER A 62 -3.25 -5.72 -0.17
CA SER A 62 -1.98 -5.41 0.50
C SER A 62 -0.79 -5.94 -0.33
N CYS A 63 0.43 -5.60 0.08
CA CYS A 63 1.64 -6.18 -0.51
C CYS A 63 1.55 -7.71 -0.59
N GLY A 64 1.99 -8.31 -1.69
CA GLY A 64 1.85 -9.74 -1.98
C GLY A 64 0.55 -10.12 -2.70
N ASP A 65 -0.50 -9.30 -2.62
CA ASP A 65 -1.78 -9.61 -3.25
C ASP A 65 -1.79 -9.29 -4.76
N THR A 66 -2.76 -9.88 -5.45
CA THR A 66 -3.10 -9.55 -6.85
C THR A 66 -4.45 -8.83 -6.91
N ALA A 67 -4.46 -7.62 -7.45
CA ALA A 67 -5.64 -6.80 -7.67
C ALA A 67 -5.99 -6.73 -9.16
N SER A 68 -7.28 -6.62 -9.51
CA SER A 68 -7.74 -6.51 -10.90
C SER A 68 -8.31 -5.12 -11.17
N LEU A 69 -8.06 -4.62 -12.39
CA LEU A 69 -8.62 -3.38 -12.93
C LEU A 69 -10.01 -3.56 -13.57
N ALA A 70 -10.54 -4.78 -13.61
CA ALA A 70 -11.83 -5.09 -14.23
C ALA A 70 -13.00 -4.26 -13.65
N ALA A 71 -12.92 -3.91 -12.36
CA ALA A 71 -13.91 -3.08 -11.66
C ALA A 71 -13.62 -1.57 -11.77
N GLY A 72 -12.54 -1.16 -12.46
CA GLY A 72 -12.11 0.21 -12.65
C GLY A 72 -10.76 0.54 -11.99
N PRO A 73 -10.41 1.84 -11.90
CA PRO A 73 -9.14 2.29 -11.35
C PRO A 73 -8.92 1.86 -9.89
N LEU A 74 -7.66 1.61 -9.55
CA LEU A 74 -7.23 1.31 -8.18
C LEU A 74 -6.53 2.51 -7.56
N THR A 75 -6.74 2.77 -6.29
CA THR A 75 -6.04 3.82 -5.54
C THR A 75 -5.07 3.20 -4.55
N PHE A 76 -3.77 3.42 -4.74
CA PHE A 76 -2.74 3.13 -3.77
C PHE A 76 -2.71 4.18 -2.67
N VAL A 77 -2.58 3.73 -1.43
CA VAL A 77 -2.45 4.56 -0.23
C VAL A 77 -1.24 4.07 0.55
N ALA A 78 -0.37 5.01 0.93
CA ALA A 78 0.77 4.74 1.78
C ALA A 78 0.89 5.80 2.87
N GLU A 79 1.16 5.41 4.10
CA GLU A 79 1.48 6.30 5.22
C GLU A 79 2.55 5.67 6.10
N VAL A 80 3.47 6.50 6.60
CA VAL A 80 4.54 6.11 7.54
C VAL A 80 4.65 7.12 8.69
N PRO A 81 5.06 6.67 9.89
CA PRO A 81 5.10 7.52 11.08
C PRO A 81 6.28 8.51 11.09
N LEU A 82 7.31 8.28 10.27
CA LEU A 82 8.54 9.06 10.25
C LEU A 82 8.66 9.91 8.99
N ASP A 83 9.37 11.03 9.09
CA ASP A 83 9.73 11.85 7.92
C ASP A 83 10.60 11.02 6.95
N ALA A 84 9.96 10.56 5.89
CA ALA A 84 10.53 9.73 4.84
C ALA A 84 9.91 10.09 3.49
N GLU A 85 10.73 10.14 2.46
CA GLU A 85 10.29 10.22 1.07
C GLU A 85 9.77 8.86 0.64
N LEU A 86 8.50 8.79 0.30
CA LEU A 86 7.82 7.62 -0.22
C LEU A 86 7.81 7.67 -1.74
N HIS A 87 8.22 6.58 -2.38
CA HIS A 87 8.18 6.37 -3.81
C HIS A 87 7.24 5.20 -4.12
N LEU A 88 6.17 5.46 -4.88
CA LEU A 88 5.40 4.40 -5.52
C LEU A 88 6.12 4.05 -6.83
N ILE A 89 6.59 2.83 -6.93
CA ILE A 89 7.30 2.30 -8.11
C ILE A 89 6.32 1.45 -8.92
N HIS A 90 6.28 1.69 -10.23
CA HIS A 90 5.57 0.89 -11.23
C HIS A 90 6.57 0.34 -12.24
N ASP A 91 6.70 -0.98 -12.34
CA ASP A 91 7.62 -1.68 -13.26
C ASP A 91 9.05 -1.10 -13.22
N GLY A 92 9.55 -0.90 -12.01
CA GLY A 92 10.90 -0.40 -11.76
C GLY A 92 11.09 1.11 -11.96
N ARG A 93 10.05 1.86 -12.32
CA ARG A 93 10.10 3.33 -12.47
C ARG A 93 9.27 4.02 -11.40
N ILE A 94 9.74 5.17 -10.92
CA ILE A 94 8.97 6.00 -9.98
C ILE A 94 7.73 6.52 -10.71
N LEU A 95 6.55 6.15 -10.21
CA LEU A 95 5.27 6.66 -10.68
C LEU A 95 4.85 7.91 -9.90
N ALA A 96 5.01 7.88 -8.58
CA ALA A 96 4.62 8.98 -7.70
C ALA A 96 5.56 9.08 -6.50
N LYS A 97 5.65 10.29 -5.94
CA LYS A 97 6.39 10.57 -4.71
C LYS A 97 5.50 11.27 -3.69
N GLY A 98 5.79 11.08 -2.41
CA GLY A 98 5.15 11.79 -1.31
C GLY A 98 6.07 11.88 -0.10
N LEU A 99 5.82 12.82 0.81
CA LEU A 99 6.52 12.90 2.09
C LEU A 99 5.59 12.36 3.17
N ARG A 100 6.01 11.30 3.87
CA ARG A 100 5.26 10.56 4.90
C ARG A 100 3.97 9.88 4.45
N ALA A 101 3.30 10.42 3.45
CA ALA A 101 2.06 9.90 2.90
C ALA A 101 2.05 10.03 1.38
N LEU A 102 1.36 9.11 0.72
CA LEU A 102 1.17 9.09 -0.72
C LEU A 102 -0.22 8.52 -1.04
N ARG A 103 -0.89 9.12 -2.02
CA ARG A 103 -2.11 8.57 -2.60
C ARG A 103 -2.05 8.70 -4.11
N GLN A 104 -2.18 7.59 -4.82
CA GLN A 104 -2.05 7.55 -6.27
C GLN A 104 -3.06 6.60 -6.91
N THR A 105 -3.91 7.13 -7.79
CA THR A 105 -4.81 6.33 -8.62
C THR A 105 -4.06 5.78 -9.83
N VAL A 106 -4.28 4.50 -10.15
CA VAL A 106 -3.65 3.81 -11.27
C VAL A 106 -4.70 3.15 -12.16
N VAL A 107 -4.40 3.08 -13.45
CA VAL A 107 -5.27 2.53 -14.50
C VAL A 107 -4.54 1.57 -15.42
N ARG A 108 -3.32 1.17 -15.05
CA ARG A 108 -2.46 0.31 -15.86
C ARG A 108 -2.15 -0.96 -15.07
N PRO A 109 -2.19 -2.14 -15.70
CA PRO A 109 -1.65 -3.35 -15.08
C PRO A 109 -0.13 -3.22 -14.93
N GLY A 110 0.44 -3.98 -14.01
CA GLY A 110 1.86 -3.97 -13.73
C GLY A 110 2.20 -4.30 -12.29
N VAL A 111 3.48 -4.19 -11.95
CA VAL A 111 4.00 -4.50 -10.62
C VAL A 111 4.22 -3.20 -9.85
N TYR A 112 3.52 -3.06 -8.72
CA TYR A 112 3.54 -1.86 -7.89
C TYR A 112 4.19 -2.11 -6.55
N ARG A 113 5.22 -1.36 -6.17
CA ARG A 113 5.83 -1.47 -4.83
C ARG A 113 6.05 -0.10 -4.20
N LEU A 114 6.08 -0.07 -2.88
CA LEU A 114 6.44 1.12 -2.12
C LEU A 114 7.89 1.02 -1.68
N GLU A 115 8.62 2.11 -1.88
CA GLU A 115 9.94 2.32 -1.29
C GLU A 115 9.91 3.58 -0.43
N GLY A 116 10.59 3.55 0.72
CA GLY A 116 10.73 4.68 1.61
C GLY A 116 12.20 5.03 1.82
N TYR A 117 12.51 6.32 1.79
CA TYR A 117 13.85 6.85 1.93
C TYR A 117 13.91 7.86 3.08
N ARG A 118 14.88 7.73 3.96
CA ARG A 118 15.15 8.70 5.04
C ARG A 118 16.51 9.31 4.83
N ARG A 119 16.60 10.65 4.87
CA ARG A 119 17.87 11.39 4.70
C ARG A 119 18.61 10.97 3.42
N GLY A 120 17.86 10.73 2.33
CA GLY A 120 18.39 10.26 1.05
C GLY A 120 18.86 8.79 1.01
N ARG A 121 18.65 8.03 2.09
CA ARG A 121 19.06 6.61 2.19
C ARG A 121 17.85 5.69 2.17
N PRO A 122 17.97 4.51 1.55
CA PRO A 122 16.97 3.46 1.66
C PRO A 122 16.61 3.12 3.11
N TRP A 123 15.30 3.10 3.38
CA TRP A 123 14.78 2.80 4.71
C TRP A 123 13.73 1.69 4.70
N LEU A 124 12.80 1.72 3.74
CA LEU A 124 11.67 0.80 3.66
C LEU A 124 11.54 0.23 2.24
N TYR A 125 11.29 -1.07 2.13
CA TYR A 125 10.89 -1.72 0.87
C TYR A 125 9.73 -2.66 1.13
N THR A 126 8.65 -2.55 0.35
CA THR A 126 7.55 -3.51 0.41
C THR A 126 7.67 -4.54 -0.69
N ASN A 127 7.10 -5.72 -0.46
CA ASN A 127 6.74 -6.60 -1.55
C ASN A 127 5.72 -5.92 -2.47
N PRO A 128 5.68 -6.32 -3.75
CA PRO A 128 4.79 -5.69 -4.71
C PRO A 128 3.33 -6.08 -4.48
N VAL A 129 2.42 -5.21 -4.92
CA VAL A 129 1.05 -5.56 -5.31
C VAL A 129 1.06 -5.78 -6.82
N TYR A 130 0.52 -6.91 -7.26
CA TYR A 130 0.38 -7.21 -8.68
C TYR A 130 -0.95 -6.68 -9.17
N VAL A 131 -0.96 -5.89 -10.24
CA VAL A 131 -2.19 -5.39 -10.85
C VAL A 131 -2.37 -6.04 -12.22
N VAL A 132 -3.48 -6.71 -12.41
CA VAL A 132 -3.89 -7.35 -13.67
C VAL A 132 -5.11 -6.65 -14.26
N GLU A 133 -5.43 -6.98 -15.51
CA GLU A 133 -6.66 -6.50 -16.16
C GLU A 133 -7.94 -7.06 -15.52
#